data_AF-A0A839LDR5-F1
#
_entry.id   AF-A0A839LDR5-F1
#
_cell.length_a   1.000
_cell.length_b   1.000
_cell.length_c   1.000
_cell.angle_alpha   90.00
_cell.angle_beta   90.00
_cell.angle_gamma   90.00
#
_symmetry.space_group_name_H-M   'P 1'
#
loop_
_entity.id
_entity.type
_entity.pdbx_description
1 polymer ?
#
loop_
_entity_poly.entity_id
_entity_poly.type
_entity_poly.pdbx_seq_one_letter_code
_entity_poly.pdbx_strand_id
1 'polypeptide(L)'
;MNLNLGPVSFVEGFSLQFPEDVCANCGTRSEVFVAEQNTKVTRFLLLGGSEISFALPVSSCTHCVDSLHRRPLSLGNKALITGMMAGACATVLLMWASMGSTKTGFLADHPFLVSALAGLGLSWAWFRRHRAQAPQSSYYQPVRIRRLKRQFVDGTIEAMHLAFTNKDYRLAFVRANREAIRKGQLAAADA
;
A
#
# COMPACT_ATOMS: atom_id res chain seq x y z
N MET A 1 3.86 18.88 -12.50
CA MET A 1 2.76 19.08 -13.46
C MET A 1 1.78 17.92 -13.29
N ASN A 2 0.61 18.15 -12.71
CA ASN A 2 -0.45 17.13 -12.60
C ASN A 2 -1.20 17.10 -13.93
N LEU A 3 -0.91 16.11 -14.78
CA LEU A 3 -1.72 15.84 -15.96
C LEU A 3 -3.08 15.33 -15.49
N ASN A 4 -4.12 16.16 -15.62
CA ASN A 4 -5.49 15.76 -15.40
C ASN A 4 -5.90 14.83 -16.56
N LEU A 5 -5.98 13.53 -16.29
CA LEU A 5 -6.23 12.49 -17.29
C LEU A 5 -7.70 12.39 -17.72
N GLY A 6 -8.55 13.34 -17.34
CA GLY A 6 -9.99 13.28 -17.60
C GLY A 6 -10.70 12.20 -16.77
N PRO A 7 -12.02 12.04 -16.94
CA PRO A 7 -12.77 10.96 -16.31
C PRO A 7 -12.22 9.61 -16.77
N VAL A 8 -12.05 8.67 -15.84
CA VAL A 8 -11.59 7.32 -16.14
C VAL A 8 -12.71 6.58 -16.89
N SER A 9 -12.55 6.41 -18.20
CA SER A 9 -13.40 5.54 -19.01
C SER A 9 -12.87 4.11 -19.02
N PHE A 10 -13.77 3.16 -18.79
CA PHE A 10 -13.51 1.76 -19.08
C PHE A 10 -14.01 1.44 -20.49
N VAL A 11 -13.44 0.42 -21.12
CA VAL A 11 -14.00 -0.13 -22.37
C VAL A 11 -15.48 -0.45 -22.15
N GLU A 12 -16.33 -0.20 -23.16
CA GLU A 12 -17.77 -0.42 -23.07
C GLU A 12 -18.13 -1.80 -22.50
N GLY A 13 -19.10 -1.82 -21.57
CA GLY A 13 -19.55 -3.03 -20.90
C GLY A 13 -18.66 -3.54 -19.77
N PHE A 14 -17.58 -2.84 -19.41
CA PHE A 14 -16.76 -3.20 -18.27
C PHE A 14 -17.43 -2.78 -16.94
N SER A 15 -17.95 -3.76 -16.22
CA SER A 15 -18.47 -3.59 -14.85
C SER A 15 -17.69 -4.49 -13.89
N LEU A 16 -17.44 -3.98 -12.68
CA LEU A 16 -16.77 -4.71 -11.60
C LEU A 16 -17.78 -4.98 -10.50
N GLN A 17 -17.92 -6.24 -10.12
CA GLN A 17 -18.75 -6.66 -8.99
C GLN A 17 -17.87 -7.13 -7.84
N PHE A 18 -17.91 -6.43 -6.71
CA PHE A 18 -17.20 -6.83 -5.51
C PHE A 18 -18.11 -7.68 -4.62
N PRO A 19 -17.61 -8.78 -4.01
CA PRO A 19 -18.38 -9.52 -3.02
C PRO A 19 -18.74 -8.62 -1.84
N GLU A 20 -19.98 -8.72 -1.36
CA GLU A 20 -20.52 -7.89 -0.27
C GLU A 20 -20.71 -8.71 1.03
N ASP A 21 -20.68 -10.04 0.94
CA ASP A 21 -21.06 -10.99 2.00
C ASP A 21 -19.89 -11.48 2.86
N VAL A 22 -18.67 -11.01 2.58
CA VAL A 22 -17.43 -11.43 3.26
C VAL A 22 -16.45 -10.27 3.32
N CYS A 23 -15.78 -10.06 4.46
CA CYS A 23 -14.77 -9.03 4.63
C CYS A 23 -13.54 -9.31 3.74
N ALA A 24 -13.13 -8.32 2.95
CA ALA A 24 -12.00 -8.44 2.03
C ALA A 24 -10.63 -8.66 2.70
N ASN A 25 -10.49 -8.30 3.98
CA ASN A 25 -9.24 -8.45 4.73
C ASN A 25 -9.21 -9.73 5.57
N CYS A 26 -10.10 -9.88 6.56
CA CYS A 26 -10.06 -11.03 7.46
C CYS A 26 -10.93 -12.22 7.03
N GLY A 27 -11.84 -12.05 6.07
CA GLY A 27 -12.74 -13.12 5.61
C GLY A 27 -13.94 -13.39 6.52
N THR A 28 -14.16 -12.60 7.59
CA THR A 28 -15.38 -12.74 8.39
C THR A 28 -16.63 -12.40 7.57
N ARG A 29 -17.78 -12.99 7.95
CA ARG A 29 -19.10 -12.70 7.38
C ARG A 29 -19.98 -11.90 8.35
N SER A 30 -19.52 -11.69 9.58
CA SER A 30 -20.21 -10.90 10.60
C SER A 30 -19.90 -9.41 10.47
N GLU A 31 -20.92 -8.56 10.65
CA GLU A 31 -20.76 -7.09 10.65
C GLU A 31 -20.06 -6.55 9.40
N VAL A 32 -20.32 -7.18 8.25
CA VAL A 32 -19.74 -6.77 6.98
C VAL A 32 -20.58 -5.65 6.38
N PHE A 33 -19.93 -4.61 5.90
CA PHE A 33 -20.53 -3.49 5.18
C PHE A 33 -19.62 -3.09 4.01
N VAL A 34 -20.21 -2.47 2.98
CA VAL A 34 -19.45 -1.95 1.84
C VAL A 34 -18.87 -0.59 2.22
N ALA A 35 -17.58 -0.40 1.97
CA ALA A 35 -16.89 0.85 2.19
C ALA A 35 -15.99 1.21 0.99
N GLU A 36 -15.79 2.50 0.76
CA GLU A 36 -14.94 2.95 -0.34
C GLU A 36 -13.45 2.85 0.01
N GLN A 37 -12.73 2.04 -0.76
CA GLN A 37 -11.28 1.95 -0.69
C GLN A 37 -10.63 2.84 -1.76
N ASN A 38 -10.05 3.95 -1.33
CA ASN A 38 -9.27 4.86 -2.19
C ASN A 38 -7.91 4.25 -2.55
N THR A 39 -7.85 3.64 -3.73
CA THR A 39 -6.65 2.97 -4.26
C THR A 39 -5.97 3.87 -5.28
N LYS A 40 -4.64 3.94 -5.24
CA LYS A 40 -3.87 4.78 -6.17
C LYS A 40 -2.88 3.97 -6.97
N VAL A 41 -2.77 4.28 -8.26
CA VAL A 41 -1.74 3.76 -9.15
C VAL A 41 -0.88 4.93 -9.59
N THR A 42 0.36 4.96 -9.09
CA THR A 42 1.36 5.96 -9.47
C THR A 42 2.35 5.32 -10.46
N ARG A 43 2.54 5.96 -11.60
CA ARG A 43 3.62 5.62 -12.54
C ARG A 43 4.63 6.75 -12.55
N PHE A 44 5.86 6.42 -12.19
CA PHE A 44 6.98 7.34 -12.28
C PHE A 44 7.62 7.23 -13.67
N LEU A 45 7.76 8.36 -14.35
CA LEU A 45 8.55 8.54 -15.56
C LEU A 45 9.76 9.43 -15.18
N LEU A 46 10.84 9.38 -15.96
CA LEU A 46 12.10 10.08 -15.65
C LEU A 46 11.94 11.59 -15.39
N LEU A 47 10.95 12.25 -16.00
CA LEU A 47 10.70 13.69 -15.90
C LEU A 47 9.32 14.06 -15.34
N GLY A 48 8.56 13.09 -14.81
CA GLY A 48 7.21 13.34 -14.30
C GLY A 48 6.50 12.08 -13.80
N GLY A 49 5.38 12.23 -13.11
CA GLY A 49 4.58 11.11 -12.64
C GLY A 49 3.11 11.27 -13.03
N SER A 50 2.44 10.16 -13.35
CA SER A 50 0.98 10.13 -13.46
C SER A 50 0.42 9.38 -12.27
N GLU A 51 -0.60 9.94 -11.63
CA GLU A 51 -1.33 9.30 -10.54
C GLU A 51 -2.80 9.14 -10.95
N ILE A 52 -3.34 7.93 -10.77
CA ILE A 52 -4.74 7.62 -11.00
C ILE A 52 -5.32 7.10 -9.69
N SER A 53 -6.46 7.66 -9.28
CA SER A 53 -7.18 7.24 -8.07
C SER A 53 -8.44 6.47 -8.44
N PHE A 54 -8.73 5.41 -7.70
CA PHE A 54 -9.90 4.55 -7.84
C PHE A 54 -10.59 4.43 -6.49
N ALA A 55 -11.89 4.69 -6.43
CA ALA A 55 -12.72 4.38 -5.28
C ALA A 55 -13.34 2.99 -5.52
N LEU A 56 -12.79 1.96 -4.87
CA LEU A 56 -13.29 0.58 -5.01
C LEU A 56 -14.32 0.30 -3.90
N PRO A 57 -15.54 -0.16 -4.21
CA PRO A 57 -16.53 -0.52 -3.20
C PRO A 57 -16.17 -1.90 -2.60
N VAL A 58 -15.35 -1.90 -1.56
CA VAL A 58 -14.82 -3.13 -0.95
C VAL A 58 -15.56 -3.41 0.36
N SER A 59 -16.02 -4.63 0.55
CA SER A 59 -16.64 -5.04 1.80
C SER A 59 -15.61 -5.19 2.92
N SER A 60 -15.92 -4.66 4.09
CA SER A 60 -15.07 -4.69 5.28
C SER A 60 -15.91 -4.91 6.53
N CYS A 61 -15.27 -5.33 7.62
CA CYS A 61 -15.88 -5.35 8.94
C CYS A 61 -15.36 -4.20 9.80
N THR A 62 -16.00 -3.97 10.93
CA THR A 62 -15.66 -2.95 11.94
C THR A 62 -14.19 -3.01 12.37
N HIS A 63 -13.61 -4.22 12.48
CA HIS A 63 -12.21 -4.41 12.86
C HIS A 63 -11.18 -4.18 11.73
N CYS A 64 -11.62 -4.21 10.46
CA CYS A 64 -10.73 -4.13 9.31
C CYS A 64 -10.84 -2.81 8.54
N VAL A 65 -11.83 -1.97 8.83
CA VAL A 65 -12.11 -0.73 8.09
C VAL A 65 -10.89 0.19 8.00
N ASP A 66 -10.10 0.32 9.06
CA ASP A 66 -8.88 1.13 9.07
C ASP A 66 -7.85 0.71 8.02
N SER A 67 -7.81 -0.59 7.67
CA SER A 67 -6.88 -1.10 6.66
C SER A 67 -7.19 -0.57 5.25
N LEU A 68 -8.43 -0.17 4.96
CA LEU A 68 -8.84 0.39 3.67
C LEU A 68 -8.12 1.72 3.37
N HIS A 69 -7.73 2.46 4.41
CA HIS A 69 -7.04 3.74 4.29
C HIS A 69 -5.50 3.60 4.31
N ARG A 70 -4.97 2.43 4.70
CA ARG A 70 -3.52 2.19 4.86
C ARG A 70 -2.89 1.71 3.56
N ARG A 71 -2.16 2.60 2.87
CA ARG A 71 -1.45 2.25 1.64
C ARG A 71 -0.19 1.43 1.92
N PRO A 72 0.13 0.42 1.10
CA PRO A 72 1.38 -0.33 1.23
C PRO A 72 2.56 0.61 0.97
N LEU A 73 3.56 0.55 1.86
CA LEU A 73 4.80 1.30 1.69
C LEU A 73 5.74 0.55 0.75
N SER A 74 6.21 1.25 -0.29
CA SER A 74 7.26 0.74 -1.17
C SER A 74 8.57 0.53 -0.39
N LEU A 75 9.46 -0.33 -0.91
CA LEU A 75 10.80 -0.51 -0.33
C LEU A 75 11.55 0.83 -0.23
N GLY A 76 11.45 1.67 -1.27
CA GLY A 76 12.04 3.01 -1.29
C GLY A 76 11.50 3.90 -0.17
N ASN A 77 10.19 3.89 0.08
CA ASN A 77 9.60 4.66 1.19
C ASN A 77 10.12 4.16 2.56
N LYS A 78 10.26 2.84 2.74
CA LYS A 78 10.82 2.27 3.97
C LYS A 78 12.29 2.67 4.15
N ALA A 79 13.08 2.66 3.07
CA ALA A 79 14.47 3.09 3.08
C ALA A 79 14.59 4.60 3.41
N LEU A 80 13.74 5.44 2.81
CA LEU A 80 13.70 6.88 3.09
C LEU A 80 13.36 7.15 4.56
N ILE A 81 12.31 6.52 5.10
CA ILE A 81 11.94 6.64 6.52
C ILE A 81 13.10 6.24 7.42
N THR A 82 13.77 5.12 7.09
CA THR A 82 14.92 4.64 7.86
C THR A 82 16.10 5.62 7.81
N GLY A 83 16.39 6.19 6.63
CA GLY A 83 17.42 7.21 6.47
C GLY A 83 17.10 8.49 7.24
N MET A 84 15.84 8.94 7.24
CA MET A 84 15.39 10.09 8.05
C MET A 84 15.55 9.82 9.56
N MET A 85 15.23 8.62 10.02
CA MET A 85 15.43 8.23 11.43
C MET A 85 16.91 8.18 11.80
N ALA A 86 17.75 7.61 10.94
CA ALA A 86 19.20 7.60 11.15
C ALA A 86 19.78 9.03 11.21
N GLY A 87 19.33 9.91 10.31
CA GLY A 87 19.71 11.33 10.32
C GLY A 87 19.28 12.03 11.60
N ALA A 88 18.04 11.82 12.07
CA ALA A 88 17.57 12.37 13.33
C ALA A 88 18.42 11.88 14.53
N CYS A 89 18.74 10.59 14.59
CA CYS A 89 19.65 10.05 15.60
C CYS A 89 21.05 10.67 15.53
N ALA A 90 21.59 10.89 14.33
CA ALA A 90 22.89 11.54 14.14
C ALA A 90 22.88 12.97 14.70
N THR A 91 21.85 13.76 14.40
CA THR A 91 21.69 15.12 14.93
C THR A 91 21.65 15.13 16.45
N VAL A 92 20.88 14.22 17.07
CA VAL A 92 20.80 14.11 18.54
C VAL A 92 22.17 13.74 19.13
N LEU A 93 22.89 12.79 18.53
CA LEU A 93 24.22 12.40 18.99
C LEU A 93 25.23 13.53 18.88
N LEU A 94 25.21 14.30 17.79
CA LEU A 94 26.10 15.45 17.59
C LEU A 94 25.79 16.58 18.59
N MET A 95 24.51 16.86 18.86
CA MET A 95 24.10 17.80 19.90
C MET A 95 24.53 17.34 21.29
N TRP A 96 24.45 16.04 21.58
CA TRP A 96 24.88 15.51 22.86
C TRP A 96 26.41 15.52 23.02
N ALA A 97 27.15 15.24 21.94
CA ALA A 97 28.61 15.33 21.92
C ALA A 97 29.10 16.77 22.14
N SER A 98 28.44 17.78 21.54
CA SER A 98 28.81 19.18 21.72
C SER A 98 28.62 19.69 23.16
N MET A 99 27.76 19.04 23.95
CA MET A 99 27.61 19.32 25.38
C MET A 99 28.73 18.73 26.27
N GLY A 100 29.80 18.20 25.67
CA GLY A 100 30.97 17.69 26.39
C GLY A 100 30.75 16.37 27.14
N SER A 101 29.68 15.63 26.80
CA SER A 101 29.26 14.42 27.52
C SER A 101 29.81 13.10 26.99
N THR A 102 30.69 13.09 25.98
CA THR A 102 31.17 11.83 25.38
C THR A 102 32.44 11.31 26.05
N LYS A 103 32.29 10.59 27.16
CA LYS A 103 33.36 9.75 27.75
C LYS A 103 33.52 8.39 27.06
N THR A 104 32.66 8.06 26.09
CA THR A 104 32.65 6.78 25.38
C THR A 104 33.38 6.89 24.04
N GLY A 105 34.64 6.45 23.98
CA GLY A 105 35.50 6.56 22.77
C GLY A 105 34.82 6.03 21.50
N PHE A 106 34.17 4.88 21.57
CA PHE A 106 33.48 4.27 20.43
C PHE A 106 32.37 5.15 19.81
N LEU A 107 31.61 5.89 20.62
CA LEU A 107 30.56 6.78 20.09
C LEU A 107 31.17 8.00 19.39
N ALA A 108 32.32 8.46 19.86
CA ALA A 108 33.06 9.58 19.27
C ALA A 108 33.72 9.15 17.94
N ASP A 109 34.23 7.93 17.86
CA ASP A 109 34.94 7.41 16.69
C ASP A 109 33.99 7.06 15.53
N HIS A 110 32.74 6.65 15.85
CA HIS A 110 31.81 6.12 14.86
C HIS A 110 30.37 6.69 14.95
N PRO A 111 30.18 8.03 14.99
CA PRO A 111 28.86 8.63 15.20
C PRO A 111 27.85 8.29 14.10
N PHE A 112 28.31 8.17 12.84
CA PHE A 112 27.46 7.80 11.70
C PHE A 112 27.01 6.34 11.73
N LEU A 113 27.88 5.42 12.16
CA LEU A 113 27.52 4.01 12.25
C LEU A 113 26.52 3.79 13.39
N VAL A 114 26.77 4.42 14.56
CA VAL A 114 25.87 4.32 15.72
C VAL A 114 24.50 4.89 15.38
N SER A 115 24.43 6.05 14.71
CA SER A 115 23.16 6.64 14.29
C SER A 115 22.42 5.81 13.25
N ALA A 116 23.14 5.22 12.28
CA ALA A 116 22.55 4.31 11.29
C ALA A 116 21.94 3.07 11.96
N LEU A 117 22.66 2.43 12.88
CA LEU A 117 22.18 1.26 13.63
C LEU A 117 20.98 1.62 14.52
N ALA A 118 21.03 2.77 15.20
CA ALA A 118 19.91 3.25 16.01
C ALA A 118 18.67 3.53 15.14
N GLY A 119 18.84 4.23 14.01
CA GLY A 119 17.77 4.52 13.06
C GLY A 119 17.14 3.24 12.48
N LEU A 120 17.97 2.25 12.13
CA LEU A 120 17.53 0.92 11.71
C LEU A 120 16.74 0.21 12.81
N GLY A 121 17.24 0.21 14.05
CA GLY A 121 16.57 -0.41 15.19
C GLY A 121 15.22 0.21 15.50
N LEU A 122 15.14 1.54 15.52
CA LEU A 122 13.89 2.28 15.74
C LEU A 122 12.88 2.04 14.62
N SER A 123 13.32 2.11 13.36
CA SER A 123 12.46 1.84 12.20
C SER A 123 11.95 0.41 12.23
N TRP A 124 12.81 -0.57 12.53
CA TRP A 124 12.42 -1.96 12.67
C TRP A 124 11.41 -2.18 13.79
N ALA A 125 11.62 -1.59 14.96
CA ALA A 125 10.68 -1.67 16.09
C ALA A 125 9.31 -1.07 15.71
N TRP A 126 9.32 0.08 15.02
CA TRP A 126 8.11 0.73 14.53
C TRP A 126 7.36 -0.17 13.54
N PHE A 127 8.02 -0.70 12.50
CA PHE A 127 7.38 -1.59 11.52
C PHE A 127 6.93 -2.91 12.14
N ARG A 128 7.63 -3.42 13.16
CA ARG A 128 7.23 -4.63 13.87
C ARG A 128 5.96 -4.42 14.69
N ARG A 129 5.81 -3.25 15.32
CA ARG A 129 4.59 -2.89 16.06
C ARG A 129 3.38 -2.74 15.13
N HIS A 130 3.59 -2.24 13.91
CA HIS A 130 2.54 -2.00 12.92
C HIS A 130 2.37 -3.17 11.93
N ARG A 131 2.45 -4.41 12.43
CA ARG A 131 2.14 -5.61 11.63
C ARG A 131 0.65 -5.91 11.66
N ALA A 132 0.20 -6.77 10.75
CA ALA A 132 -1.17 -7.28 10.77
C ALA A 132 -1.40 -8.01 12.10
N GLN A 133 -2.53 -7.73 12.75
CA GLN A 133 -2.94 -8.40 13.97
C GLN A 133 -4.12 -9.30 13.63
N ALA A 134 -4.14 -10.53 14.15
CA ALA A 134 -5.28 -11.43 13.96
C ALA A 134 -6.58 -10.72 14.41
N PRO A 135 -7.67 -10.79 13.62
CA PRO A 135 -7.89 -11.69 12.48
C PRO A 135 -7.50 -11.12 11.11
N GLN A 136 -6.86 -9.96 11.02
CA GLN A 136 -6.49 -9.33 9.75
C GLN A 136 -5.46 -10.17 8.99
N SER A 137 -5.68 -10.40 7.68
CA SER A 137 -4.67 -11.02 6.82
C SER A 137 -3.58 -10.02 6.41
N SER A 138 -3.91 -8.73 6.36
CA SER A 138 -3.01 -7.65 5.98
C SER A 138 -3.24 -6.40 6.82
N TYR A 139 -2.15 -5.72 7.17
CA TYR A 139 -2.17 -4.40 7.82
C TYR A 139 -2.59 -3.27 6.85
N TYR A 140 -2.32 -3.47 5.56
CA TYR A 140 -2.61 -2.52 4.49
C TYR A 140 -3.86 -2.92 3.70
N GLN A 141 -4.23 -2.06 2.75
CA GLN A 141 -5.34 -2.27 1.80
C GLN A 141 -5.47 -3.73 1.33
N PRO A 142 -6.65 -4.35 1.54
CA PRO A 142 -6.89 -5.75 1.22
C PRO A 142 -6.99 -6.05 -0.27
N VAL A 143 -7.42 -5.07 -1.08
CA VAL A 143 -7.48 -5.14 -2.54
C VAL A 143 -6.48 -4.13 -3.11
N ARG A 144 -5.64 -4.52 -4.06
CA ARG A 144 -4.61 -3.63 -4.64
C ARG A 144 -4.62 -3.71 -6.14
N ILE A 145 -4.42 -2.59 -6.83
CA ILE A 145 -4.24 -2.58 -8.29
C ILE A 145 -2.76 -2.86 -8.58
N ARG A 146 -2.44 -4.07 -9.02
CA ARG A 146 -1.07 -4.50 -9.33
C ARG A 146 -0.63 -4.02 -10.70
N ARG A 147 -1.52 -4.06 -11.68
CA ARG A 147 -1.27 -3.64 -13.04
C ARG A 147 -2.53 -3.04 -13.63
N LEU A 148 -2.36 -1.98 -14.39
CA LEU A 148 -3.42 -1.34 -15.16
C LEU A 148 -2.95 -1.29 -16.61
N LYS A 149 -3.70 -1.86 -17.55
CA LYS A 149 -3.44 -1.73 -18.98
C LYS A 149 -4.36 -0.63 -19.51
N ARG A 150 -3.77 0.38 -20.14
CA ARG A 150 -4.48 1.52 -20.70
C ARG A 150 -4.05 1.73 -22.13
N GLN A 151 -4.98 2.20 -22.95
CA GLN A 151 -4.65 2.77 -24.25
C GLN A 151 -3.86 4.06 -24.08
N PHE A 152 -2.91 4.28 -24.98
CA PHE A 152 -1.99 5.43 -24.89
C PHE A 152 -2.67 6.73 -25.31
N VAL A 153 -3.59 6.67 -26.28
CA VAL A 153 -4.16 7.85 -26.95
C VAL A 153 -5.27 8.49 -26.12
N ASP A 154 -6.27 7.69 -25.70
CA ASP A 154 -7.46 8.16 -24.99
C ASP A 154 -7.41 7.89 -23.47
N GLY A 155 -6.45 7.06 -23.02
CA GLY A 155 -6.32 6.67 -21.64
C GLY A 155 -7.34 5.64 -21.15
N THR A 156 -8.15 5.05 -22.05
CA THR A 156 -9.17 4.05 -21.72
C THR A 156 -8.54 2.83 -21.06
N ILE A 157 -9.15 2.32 -19.99
CA ILE A 157 -8.67 1.13 -19.27
C ILE A 157 -9.11 -0.13 -20.03
N GLU A 158 -8.15 -0.83 -20.63
CA GLU A 158 -8.37 -2.11 -21.33
C GLU A 158 -8.40 -3.30 -20.36
N ALA A 159 -7.53 -3.28 -19.34
CA ALA A 159 -7.45 -4.36 -18.37
C ALA A 159 -7.00 -3.88 -16.99
N MET A 160 -7.56 -4.51 -15.95
CA MET A 160 -7.19 -4.26 -14.56
C MET A 160 -6.76 -5.54 -13.87
N HIS A 161 -5.60 -5.54 -13.22
CA HIS A 161 -5.10 -6.65 -12.43
C HIS A 161 -5.18 -6.28 -10.95
N LEU A 162 -6.05 -6.97 -10.23
CA LEU A 162 -6.25 -6.81 -8.80
C LEU A 162 -5.52 -7.92 -8.04
N ALA A 163 -4.91 -7.54 -6.93
CA ALA A 163 -4.28 -8.44 -5.97
C ALA A 163 -5.06 -8.41 -4.66
N PHE A 164 -5.32 -9.59 -4.10
CA PHE A 164 -6.18 -9.77 -2.95
C PHE A 164 -5.41 -10.44 -1.82
N THR A 165 -5.60 -9.93 -0.61
CA THR A 165 -4.95 -10.48 0.60
C THR A 165 -5.70 -11.69 1.16
N ASN A 166 -7.04 -11.68 1.08
CA ASN A 166 -7.88 -12.81 1.47
C ASN A 166 -8.23 -13.71 0.27
N LYS A 167 -7.91 -15.00 0.37
CA LYS A 167 -8.12 -15.99 -0.71
C LYS A 167 -9.60 -16.25 -1.00
N ASP A 168 -10.45 -16.31 0.03
CA ASP A 168 -11.87 -16.62 -0.13
C ASP A 168 -12.62 -15.46 -0.78
N TYR A 169 -12.27 -14.24 -0.37
CA TYR A 169 -12.75 -13.01 -1.00
C TYR A 169 -12.37 -12.96 -2.48
N ARG A 170 -11.11 -13.29 -2.81
CA ARG A 170 -10.66 -13.39 -4.20
C ARG A 170 -11.47 -14.40 -5.00
N LEU A 171 -11.73 -15.59 -4.44
CA LEU A 171 -12.51 -16.62 -5.12
C LEU A 171 -13.96 -16.19 -5.35
N ALA A 172 -14.58 -15.49 -4.40
CA ALA A 172 -15.89 -14.88 -4.57
C ALA A 172 -15.87 -13.82 -5.69
N PHE A 173 -14.85 -12.94 -5.70
CA PHE A 173 -14.67 -11.92 -6.73
C PHE A 173 -14.49 -12.53 -8.12
N VAL A 174 -13.67 -13.57 -8.25
CA VAL A 174 -13.47 -14.30 -9.52
C VAL A 174 -14.78 -14.92 -10.01
N ARG A 175 -15.59 -15.46 -9.11
CA ARG A 175 -16.90 -16.03 -9.47
C ARG A 175 -17.88 -14.96 -9.97
N ALA A 176 -17.93 -13.80 -9.33
CA ALA A 176 -18.79 -12.70 -9.73
C ALA A 176 -18.38 -12.09 -11.09
N ASN A 177 -17.08 -12.07 -11.40
CA ASN A 177 -16.55 -11.41 -12.60
C ASN A 177 -16.00 -12.38 -13.66
N ARG A 178 -16.53 -13.61 -13.73
CA ARG A 178 -16.03 -14.67 -14.63
C ARG A 178 -15.94 -14.22 -16.09
N GLU A 179 -16.93 -13.47 -16.56
CA GLU A 179 -16.97 -13.02 -17.95
C GLU A 179 -15.84 -12.01 -18.27
N ALA A 180 -15.65 -11.00 -17.43
CA ALA A 180 -14.59 -10.00 -17.59
C ALA A 180 -13.19 -10.64 -17.50
N ILE A 181 -13.03 -11.65 -16.65
CA ILE A 181 -11.78 -12.43 -16.54
C ILE A 181 -11.54 -13.24 -17.80
N ARG A 182 -12.57 -13.93 -18.32
CA ARG A 182 -12.47 -14.71 -19.56
C ARG A 182 -12.11 -13.83 -20.76
N LYS A 183 -12.61 -12.59 -20.82
CA LYS A 183 -12.27 -11.59 -21.85
C LYS A 183 -10.87 -10.98 -21.66
N GLY A 184 -10.16 -11.29 -20.58
CA GLY A 184 -8.84 -10.72 -20.28
C GLY A 184 -8.87 -9.25 -19.83
N GLN A 185 -10.06 -8.70 -19.56
CA GLN A 185 -10.23 -7.32 -19.07
C GLN A 185 -9.96 -7.22 -17.56
N LEU A 186 -10.01 -8.35 -16.86
CA LEU A 186 -9.81 -8.41 -15.41
C LEU A 186 -8.90 -9.60 -15.07
N ALA A 187 -8.00 -9.39 -14.12
CA ALA A 187 -7.21 -10.46 -13.53
C ALA A 187 -7.24 -10.34 -12.00
N ALA A 188 -7.31 -11.47 -11.31
CA ALA A 188 -7.28 -11.55 -9.87
C ALA A 188 -6.13 -12.45 -9.42
N ALA A 189 -5.25 -11.93 -8.57
CA ALA A 189 -4.07 -12.63 -8.05
C ALA A 189 -4.04 -12.56 -6.52
N ASP A 190 -3.23 -13.43 -5.90
CA ASP A 190 -2.88 -13.28 -4.49
C ASP A 190 -1.88 -12.12 -4.33
N ALA A 191 -1.98 -11.39 -3.21
CA ALA A 191 -1.19 -10.19 -2.90
C ALA A 191 0.17 -10.46 -2.25
#